data_AF-A0AA43UBC7-F1
#
_entry.id   AF-A0AA43UBC7-F1
#
_cell.length_a   1.000
_cell.length_b   1.000
_cell.length_c   1.000
_cell.angle_alpha   90.00
_cell.angle_beta   90.00
_cell.angle_gamma   90.00
#
_symmetry.space_group_name_H-M   'P 1'
#
loop_
_entity.id
_entity.type
_entity.pdbx_description
1 polymer ?
#
loop_
_entity_poly.entity_id
_entity_poly.type
_entity_poly.pdbx_seq_one_letter_code
_entity_poly.pdbx_strand_id
1 'polypeptide(L)'
;MWVTLATWVGEMPGTCTFAQTCGGNSVIEHNGDLYPCDHFVYKDYLLGNITEKPIAEMMRSDKQTAFGIDKRNKLPTKCLKCEWLFACNGECPKHRFNTYESRQGRGGLRIETGLNALCDGYKMFFSHVAPYMDYMKDLLSRKMSPAYVIPWARTNSRRI
;
A
#
# COMPACT_ATOMS: atom_id res chain seq x y z
N MET A 1 12.83 -2.07 6.47
CA MET A 1 13.43 -3.22 5.76
C MET A 1 12.48 -4.42 5.68
N TRP A 2 11.89 -4.87 6.79
CA TRP A 2 11.01 -6.05 6.80
C TRP A 2 9.77 -5.92 5.90
N VAL A 3 9.08 -4.77 5.93
CA VAL A 3 7.92 -4.52 5.07
C VAL A 3 8.30 -4.53 3.58
N THR A 4 9.42 -3.92 3.22
CA THR A 4 9.92 -3.88 1.84
C THR A 4 10.33 -5.26 1.35
N LEU A 5 11.01 -6.05 2.18
CA LEU A 5 11.40 -7.40 1.78
C LEU A 5 10.16 -8.29 1.59
N ALA A 6 9.15 -8.17 2.47
CA ALA A 6 7.90 -8.91 2.34
C ALA A 6 7.24 -8.70 0.97
N THR A 7 7.11 -7.45 0.52
CA THR A 7 6.52 -7.17 -0.81
C THR A 7 7.37 -7.71 -1.96
N TRP A 8 8.71 -7.74 -1.83
CA TRP A 8 9.62 -8.31 -2.83
C TRP A 8 9.48 -9.83 -3.00
N VAL A 9 9.20 -10.52 -1.91
CA VAL A 9 9.01 -11.98 -1.91
C VAL A 9 7.54 -12.40 -2.11
N GLY A 10 6.63 -11.45 -2.29
CA GLY A 10 5.21 -11.71 -2.52
C GLY A 10 4.41 -12.02 -1.26
N GLU A 11 4.98 -11.75 -0.08
CA GLU A 11 4.32 -11.91 1.21
C GLU A 11 3.49 -10.68 1.57
N MET A 12 2.50 -10.86 2.44
CA MET A 12 1.71 -9.74 2.94
C MET A 12 2.60 -8.80 3.78
N PRO A 13 2.66 -7.50 3.44
CA PRO A 13 3.44 -6.56 4.24
C PRO A 13 2.82 -6.39 5.63
N GLY A 14 3.66 -6.32 6.67
CA GLY A 14 3.22 -6.11 8.06
C GLY A 14 2.61 -4.73 8.35
N THR A 15 2.33 -3.91 7.33
CA THR A 15 1.73 -2.58 7.48
C THR A 15 0.68 -2.37 6.39
N CYS A 16 -0.52 -1.97 6.79
CA CYS A 16 -1.68 -1.83 5.89
C CYS A 16 -1.46 -0.82 4.76
N THR A 17 -0.57 0.17 4.95
CA THR A 17 -0.23 1.18 3.95
C THR A 17 0.38 0.58 2.69
N PHE A 18 1.13 -0.52 2.81
CA PHE A 18 1.76 -1.21 1.69
C PHE A 18 0.97 -2.42 1.17
N ALA A 19 -0.10 -2.83 1.86
CA ALA A 19 -0.99 -3.90 1.39
C ALA A 19 -1.75 -3.51 0.12
N GLN A 20 -2.21 -4.48 -0.68
CA GLN A 20 -2.95 -4.17 -1.91
C GLN A 20 -4.33 -3.56 -1.63
N THR A 21 -4.98 -3.98 -0.56
CA THR A 21 -6.32 -3.56 -0.13
C THR A 21 -6.31 -2.99 1.30
N CYS A 22 -7.38 -2.28 1.66
CA CYS A 22 -7.62 -1.73 3.00
C CYS A 22 -8.66 -2.58 3.78
N GLY A 23 -9.04 -2.14 4.98
CA GLY A 23 -10.19 -2.68 5.73
C GLY A 23 -9.87 -3.79 6.74
N GLY A 24 -8.59 -4.07 7.00
CA GLY A 24 -8.16 -5.01 8.04
C GLY A 24 -8.02 -4.40 9.44
N ASN A 25 -8.01 -3.06 9.55
CA ASN A 25 -7.66 -2.32 10.77
C ASN A 25 -8.82 -1.41 11.20
N SER A 26 -9.98 -2.00 11.46
CA SER A 26 -11.16 -1.26 11.89
C SER A 26 -11.01 -0.68 13.30
N VAL A 27 -11.75 0.40 13.56
CA VAL A 27 -11.73 1.12 14.83
C VAL A 27 -13.14 1.22 15.40
N ILE A 28 -13.25 1.12 16.73
CA ILE A 28 -14.50 1.32 17.47
C ILE A 28 -14.34 2.60 18.29
N GLU A 29 -15.25 3.54 18.10
CA GLU A 29 -15.30 4.78 18.88
C GLU A 29 -15.95 4.55 20.25
N HIS A 30 -15.77 5.52 21.16
CA HIS A 30 -16.24 5.42 22.55
C HIS A 30 -17.76 5.20 22.68
N ASN A 31 -18.54 5.58 21.67
CA ASN A 31 -20.00 5.42 21.61
C ASN A 31 -20.43 4.07 21.01
N GLY A 32 -19.48 3.21 20.63
CA GLY A 32 -19.72 1.91 20.01
C GLY A 32 -19.76 1.93 18.48
N ASP A 33 -19.57 3.08 17.84
CA ASP A 33 -19.58 3.17 16.38
C ASP A 33 -18.33 2.48 15.78
N LEU A 34 -18.55 1.61 14.80
CA LEU A 34 -17.50 0.88 14.09
C LEU A 34 -17.21 1.55 12.73
N TYR A 35 -15.93 1.81 12.48
CA TYR A 35 -15.42 2.37 11.23
C TYR A 35 -14.36 1.45 10.60
N PRO A 36 -14.18 1.50 9.28
CA PRO A 36 -13.26 0.62 8.55
C PRO A 36 -11.78 0.86 8.86
N CYS A 37 -11.42 2.04 9.37
CA CYS A 37 -10.05 2.52 9.58
C CYS A 37 -10.07 3.78 10.45
N ASP A 38 -9.06 3.93 11.32
CA ASP A 38 -8.76 5.12 12.12
C ASP A 38 -8.59 6.42 11.31
N HIS A 39 -8.17 6.34 10.06
CA HIS A 39 -8.05 7.52 9.18
C HIS A 39 -9.37 7.97 8.53
N PHE A 40 -10.42 7.14 8.63
CA PHE A 40 -11.72 7.29 7.95
C PHE A 40 -12.90 7.26 8.93
N VAL A 41 -12.75 7.93 10.08
CA VAL A 41 -13.81 8.10 11.09
C VAL A 41 -14.72 9.27 10.71
N TYR A 42 -15.46 9.11 9.61
CA TYR A 42 -16.47 10.08 9.16
C TYR A 42 -17.81 9.38 8.95
N LYS A 43 -18.91 10.13 9.05
CA LYS A 43 -20.28 9.59 8.92
C LYS A 43 -20.46 8.72 7.67
N ASP A 44 -19.86 9.12 6.54
CA ASP A 44 -19.93 8.38 5.27
C ASP A 44 -19.30 6.99 5.33
N TYR A 45 -18.39 6.74 6.28
CA TYR A 45 -17.69 5.47 6.47
C TYR A 45 -18.22 4.65 7.66
N LEU A 46 -19.22 5.12 8.42
CA LEU A 46 -19.81 4.37 9.54
C LEU A 46 -20.36 3.01 9.08
N LEU A 47 -19.89 1.91 9.66
CA LEU A 47 -20.38 0.56 9.36
C LEU A 47 -21.62 0.20 10.19
N GLY A 48 -21.73 0.76 11.39
CA GLY A 48 -22.83 0.56 12.33
C GLY A 48 -22.34 0.70 13.78
N ASN A 49 -23.15 0.27 14.75
CA ASN A 49 -22.81 0.32 16.16
C ASN A 49 -22.78 -1.09 16.78
N ILE A 50 -21.81 -1.36 17.65
CA ILE A 50 -21.61 -2.67 18.27
C ILE A 50 -22.73 -3.07 19.24
N THR A 51 -23.55 -2.12 19.72
CA THR A 51 -24.71 -2.43 20.57
C THR A 51 -25.91 -2.93 19.76
N GLU A 52 -25.90 -2.73 18.44
CA GLU A 52 -27.01 -3.07 17.55
C GLU A 52 -26.71 -4.30 16.69
N LYS A 53 -25.46 -4.48 16.26
CA LYS A 53 -25.05 -5.54 15.33
C LYS A 53 -23.75 -6.22 15.74
N PRO A 54 -23.57 -7.52 15.47
CA PRO A 54 -22.28 -8.17 15.65
C PRO A 54 -21.20 -7.53 14.75
N ILE A 55 -20.00 -7.32 15.30
CA ILE A 55 -18.84 -6.80 14.54
C ILE A 55 -18.60 -7.62 13.27
N ALA A 56 -18.72 -8.95 13.37
CA ALA A 56 -18.47 -9.86 12.25
C ALA A 56 -19.48 -9.70 11.10
N GLU A 57 -20.69 -9.20 11.36
CA GLU A 57 -21.66 -8.82 10.32
C GLU A 57 -21.21 -7.52 9.64
N MET A 58 -20.92 -6.48 10.43
CA MET A 58 -20.50 -5.17 9.91
C MET A 58 -19.20 -5.26 9.08
N MET A 59 -18.25 -6.08 9.53
CA MET A 59 -16.98 -6.33 8.84
C MET A 59 -17.12 -7.15 7.54
N ARG A 60 -18.25 -7.83 7.34
CA ARG A 60 -18.56 -8.55 6.09
C ARG A 60 -19.51 -7.77 5.18
N SER A 61 -19.86 -6.55 5.54
CA SER A 61 -20.76 -5.71 4.74
C SER A 61 -20.14 -5.32 3.39
N ASP A 62 -20.99 -5.03 2.42
CA ASP A 62 -20.58 -4.50 1.11
C ASP A 62 -19.84 -3.17 1.27
N LYS A 63 -20.22 -2.36 2.26
CA LYS A 63 -19.56 -1.09 2.57
C LYS A 63 -18.11 -1.29 3.01
N GLN A 64 -17.85 -2.27 3.89
CA GLN A 64 -16.48 -2.62 4.31
C GLN A 64 -15.67 -3.17 3.14
N THR A 65 -16.28 -4.04 2.33
CA THR A 65 -15.63 -4.64 1.16
C THR A 65 -15.26 -3.58 0.13
N ALA A 66 -16.19 -2.68 -0.19
CA ALA A 66 -15.99 -1.56 -1.12
C ALA A 66 -14.84 -0.66 -0.65
N PHE A 67 -14.85 -0.27 0.64
CA PHE A 67 -13.74 0.50 1.23
C PHE A 67 -12.38 -0.18 1.05
N GLY A 68 -12.33 -1.49 1.28
CA GLY A 68 -11.09 -2.27 1.17
C GLY A 68 -10.54 -2.32 -0.25
N ILE A 69 -11.38 -2.64 -1.23
CA ILE A 69 -10.96 -2.79 -2.63
C ILE A 69 -10.73 -1.46 -3.33
N ASP A 70 -11.35 -0.37 -2.86
CA ASP A 70 -11.17 0.98 -3.40
C ASP A 70 -9.72 1.44 -3.37
N LYS A 71 -8.94 1.01 -2.37
CA LYS A 71 -7.48 1.28 -2.31
C LYS A 71 -6.79 0.88 -3.62
N ARG A 72 -7.14 -0.28 -4.16
CA ARG A 72 -6.58 -0.82 -5.41
C ARG A 72 -7.30 -0.24 -6.63
N ASN A 73 -8.62 -0.22 -6.60
CA ASN A 73 -9.43 0.05 -7.79
C ASN A 73 -9.46 1.55 -8.16
N LYS A 74 -9.20 2.46 -7.20
CA LYS A 74 -9.14 3.91 -7.43
C LYS A 74 -7.72 4.44 -7.66
N LEU A 75 -6.76 3.56 -7.98
CA LEU A 75 -5.41 3.99 -8.32
C LEU A 75 -5.40 4.76 -9.66
N PRO A 76 -4.69 5.90 -9.75
CA PRO A 76 -4.55 6.61 -11.01
C PRO A 76 -3.68 5.81 -12.01
N THR A 77 -3.81 6.12 -13.29
CA THR A 77 -3.08 5.46 -14.39
C THR A 77 -1.56 5.49 -14.17
N LYS A 78 -1.01 6.56 -13.59
CA LYS A 78 0.42 6.66 -13.24
C LYS A 78 0.85 5.54 -12.29
N CYS A 79 0.02 5.19 -11.30
CA CYS A 79 0.30 4.10 -10.38
C CYS A 79 0.19 2.75 -11.08
N LEU A 80 -0.85 2.55 -11.91
CA LEU A 80 -1.08 1.30 -12.63
C LEU A 80 0.04 0.94 -13.62
N LYS A 81 0.76 1.93 -14.13
CA LYS A 81 1.93 1.77 -15.01
C LYS A 81 3.28 1.83 -14.28
N CYS A 82 3.28 2.02 -12.96
CA CYS A 82 4.51 2.18 -12.19
C CYS A 82 5.15 0.82 -11.91
N GLU A 83 6.44 0.69 -12.18
CA GLU A 83 7.22 -0.52 -11.85
C GLU A 83 7.19 -0.85 -10.35
N TRP A 84 7.05 0.18 -9.48
CA TRP A 84 7.03 0.03 -8.02
C TRP A 84 5.64 -0.25 -7.44
N LEU A 85 4.61 -0.47 -8.28
CA LEU A 85 3.26 -0.69 -7.80
C LEU A 85 3.15 -1.89 -6.87
N PHE A 86 3.86 -2.99 -7.15
CA PHE A 86 3.85 -4.19 -6.31
C PHE A 86 4.35 -3.91 -4.88
N ALA A 87 5.26 -2.95 -4.73
CA ALA A 87 5.86 -2.59 -3.45
C ALA A 87 5.06 -1.53 -2.69
N CYS A 88 4.54 -0.51 -3.40
CA CYS A 88 3.87 0.62 -2.76
C CYS A 88 2.35 0.46 -2.66
N ASN A 89 1.72 -0.23 -3.61
CA ASN A 89 0.26 -0.35 -3.76
C ASN A 89 -0.49 1.00 -3.67
N GLY A 90 0.17 2.08 -4.08
CA GLY A 90 -0.31 3.46 -3.99
C GLY A 90 -0.38 4.04 -2.58
N GLU A 91 0.16 3.37 -1.56
CA GLU A 91 0.18 3.80 -0.15
C GLU A 91 -1.24 3.99 0.44
N CYS A 92 -1.37 4.53 1.65
CA CYS A 92 -2.64 4.87 2.30
C CYS A 92 -3.49 5.84 1.44
N PRO A 93 -4.79 5.55 1.21
CA PRO A 93 -5.69 6.49 0.53
C PRO A 93 -5.80 7.87 1.21
N LYS A 94 -5.56 7.96 2.52
CA LYS A 94 -5.57 9.22 3.28
C LYS A 94 -4.54 10.24 2.77
N HIS A 95 -3.44 9.78 2.20
CA HIS A 95 -2.34 10.63 1.73
C HIS A 95 -2.34 10.85 0.20
N ARG A 96 -3.44 10.49 -0.47
CA ARG A 96 -3.57 10.51 -1.94
C ARG A 96 -4.23 11.79 -2.46
N PHE A 97 -3.66 12.94 -2.14
CA PHE A 97 -4.23 14.25 -2.49
C PHE A 97 -3.52 14.95 -3.67
N ASN A 98 -2.42 14.41 -4.19
CA ASN A 98 -1.75 14.98 -5.35
C ASN A 98 -2.47 14.62 -6.65
N THR A 99 -2.29 15.48 -7.65
CA THR A 99 -2.78 15.29 -9.02
C THR A 99 -1.66 14.85 -9.97
N TYR A 100 -2.06 14.32 -11.13
CA TYR A 100 -1.14 14.00 -12.21
C TYR A 100 -1.81 14.18 -13.58
N GLU A 101 -1.08 14.79 -14.49
CA GLU A 101 -1.48 14.93 -15.89
C GLU A 101 -1.19 13.65 -16.68
N SER A 102 -2.26 12.99 -17.12
CA SER A 102 -2.21 11.86 -18.03
C SER A 102 -2.52 12.29 -19.46
N ARG A 103 -1.66 11.89 -20.42
CA ARG A 103 -2.00 12.01 -21.83
C ARG A 103 -2.99 10.92 -22.21
N GLN A 104 -4.13 11.31 -22.77
CA GLN A 104 -5.04 10.41 -23.47
C GLN A 104 -4.70 10.33 -24.95
N GLY A 105 -5.16 9.26 -25.60
CA GLY A 105 -4.95 8.90 -27.00
C GLY A 105 -4.72 10.08 -27.96
N ARG A 106 -5.75 10.58 -28.66
CA ARG A 106 -5.62 11.62 -29.70
C ARG A 106 -5.32 13.03 -29.15
N GLY A 107 -4.37 13.16 -28.21
CA GLY A 107 -3.81 14.44 -27.76
C GLY A 107 -4.55 15.14 -26.62
N GLY A 108 -5.56 14.52 -26.01
CA GLY A 108 -6.29 15.09 -24.87
C GLY A 108 -5.49 15.01 -23.56
N LEU A 109 -5.47 16.10 -22.78
CA LEU A 109 -4.94 16.11 -21.42
C LEU A 109 -6.04 15.75 -20.43
N ARG A 110 -5.77 14.81 -19.52
CA ARG A 110 -6.65 14.51 -18.39
C ARG A 110 -5.88 14.64 -17.08
N ILE A 111 -6.42 15.45 -16.17
CA ILE A 111 -5.92 15.53 -14.79
C ILE A 111 -6.56 14.39 -13.99
N GLU A 112 -5.72 13.50 -13.46
CA GLU A 112 -6.11 12.46 -12.52
C GLU A 112 -5.77 12.88 -11.09
N THR A 113 -6.58 12.46 -10.12
CA THR A 113 -6.37 12.65 -8.69
C THR A 113 -5.96 11.33 -8.04
N GLY A 114 -5.67 11.33 -6.74
CA GLY A 114 -5.40 10.08 -6.02
C GLY A 114 -3.94 9.65 -6.04
N LEU A 115 -3.01 10.55 -6.38
CA LEU A 115 -1.58 10.27 -6.27
C LEU A 115 -1.12 10.52 -4.83
N ASN A 116 -0.31 9.61 -4.29
CA ASN A 116 0.31 9.81 -2.98
C ASN A 116 1.25 11.02 -3.00
N ALA A 117 1.21 11.83 -1.94
CA ALA A 117 2.02 13.04 -1.81
C ALA A 117 3.54 12.78 -1.88
N LEU A 118 3.99 11.59 -1.47
CA LEU A 118 5.38 11.16 -1.42
C LEU A 118 5.72 10.18 -2.54
N CYS A 119 4.94 10.13 -3.63
CA CYS A 119 5.14 9.19 -4.73
C CYS A 119 6.60 9.17 -5.23
N ASP A 120 7.20 10.33 -5.46
CA ASP A 120 8.57 10.42 -5.96
C ASP A 120 9.61 10.02 -4.91
N GLY A 121 9.36 10.32 -3.63
CA GLY A 121 10.20 9.84 -2.53
C GLY A 121 10.19 8.32 -2.40
N TYR A 122 9.04 7.68 -2.58
CA TYR A 122 8.95 6.22 -2.63
C TYR A 122 9.71 5.63 -3.81
N LYS A 123 9.63 6.25 -5.00
CA LYS A 123 10.41 5.79 -6.16
C LYS A 123 11.90 5.87 -5.91
N MET A 124 12.38 6.98 -5.34
CA MET A 124 13.79 7.13 -4.96
C MET A 124 14.22 6.05 -3.97
N PHE A 125 13.41 5.83 -2.94
CA PHE A 125 13.68 4.78 -1.94
C PHE A 125 13.72 3.39 -2.56
N PHE A 126 12.70 3.01 -3.34
CA PHE A 126 12.61 1.67 -3.92
C PHE A 126 13.71 1.41 -4.94
N SER A 127 14.03 2.39 -5.78
CA SER A 127 15.17 2.31 -6.70
C SER A 127 16.48 2.06 -5.95
N HIS A 128 16.71 2.80 -4.85
CA HIS A 128 17.91 2.63 -4.03
C HIS A 128 18.01 1.25 -3.38
N VAL A 129 16.90 0.72 -2.84
CA VAL A 129 16.93 -0.54 -2.09
C VAL A 129 16.77 -1.78 -2.97
N ALA A 130 16.31 -1.65 -4.22
CA ALA A 130 16.00 -2.77 -5.10
C ALA A 130 17.13 -3.80 -5.22
N PRO A 131 18.40 -3.42 -5.47
CA PRO A 131 19.48 -4.40 -5.60
C PRO A 131 19.69 -5.24 -4.33
N TYR A 132 19.50 -4.63 -3.16
CA TYR A 132 19.59 -5.30 -1.86
C TYR A 132 18.40 -6.23 -1.63
N MET A 133 17.20 -5.81 -2.01
CA MET A 133 15.98 -6.61 -1.89
C MET A 133 16.00 -7.80 -2.84
N ASP A 134 16.50 -7.64 -4.07
CA ASP A 134 16.67 -8.71 -5.03
C ASP A 134 17.69 -9.75 -4.52
N TYR A 135 18.80 -9.30 -3.93
CA TYR A 135 19.76 -10.20 -3.31
C TYR A 135 19.19 -10.94 -2.10
N MET A 136 18.47 -10.24 -1.21
CA MET A 136 17.79 -10.89 -0.09
C MET A 136 16.71 -11.89 -0.55
N LYS A 137 15.99 -11.59 -1.63
CA LYS A 137 15.02 -12.50 -2.25
C LYS A 137 15.71 -13.75 -2.80
N ASP A 138 16.85 -13.63 -3.48
CA ASP A 138 17.65 -14.79 -3.92
C ASP A 138 18.05 -15.67 -2.73
N LEU A 139 18.59 -15.06 -1.68
CA LEU A 139 18.98 -15.78 -0.46
C LEU A 139 17.81 -16.55 0.14
N LEU A 140 16.65 -15.91 0.28
CA LEU A 140 15.45 -16.55 0.83
C LEU A 140 14.96 -17.69 -0.07
N SER A 141 15.00 -17.53 -1.40
CA SER A 141 14.64 -18.59 -2.35
C SER A 141 15.52 -19.85 -2.20
N ARG A 142 16.75 -19.66 -1.73
CA ARG A 142 17.75 -20.71 -1.44
C ARG A 142 17.75 -21.15 0.03
N LYS A 143 16.77 -20.73 0.83
CA LYS A 143 16.65 -21.00 2.27
C LYS A 143 17.87 -20.52 3.08
N MET A 144 18.52 -19.46 2.61
CA MET A 144 19.64 -18.82 3.31
C MET A 144 19.16 -17.60 4.09
N SER A 145 19.94 -17.21 5.11
CA SER A 145 19.65 -16.00 5.88
C SER A 145 19.79 -14.75 5.01
N PRO A 146 18.78 -13.85 4.95
CA PRO A 146 18.89 -12.58 4.22
C PRO A 146 19.96 -11.66 4.82
N ALA A 147 20.46 -11.93 6.03
CA ALA A 147 21.53 -11.16 6.67
C ALA A 147 22.85 -11.17 5.87
N TYR A 148 23.05 -12.13 4.96
CA TYR A 148 24.21 -12.14 4.04
C TYR A 148 24.23 -10.93 3.08
N VAL A 149 23.15 -10.15 3.00
CA VAL A 149 23.14 -8.85 2.31
C VAL A 149 24.15 -7.86 2.90
N ILE A 150 24.46 -7.93 4.21
CA ILE A 150 25.37 -6.99 4.87
C ILE A 150 26.81 -7.12 4.34
N PRO A 151 27.45 -8.30 4.35
CA PRO A 151 28.78 -8.45 3.77
C PRO A 151 28.78 -8.19 2.25
N TRP A 152 27.74 -8.64 1.53
CA TRP A 152 27.59 -8.38 0.10
C TRP A 152 27.50 -6.88 -0.24
N ALA A 153 26.71 -6.11 0.52
CA ALA A 153 26.57 -4.67 0.35
C ALA A 153 27.91 -3.95 0.54
N ARG A 154 28.73 -4.38 1.52
CA ARG A 154 30.05 -3.78 1.77
C ARG A 154 30.98 -3.96 0.58
N THR A 155 30.97 -5.13 -0.08
CA THR A 155 31.82 -5.40 -1.25
C THR A 155 31.31 -4.77 -2.54
N ASN A 156 29.99 -4.52 -2.63
CA ASN A 156 29.34 -4.07 -3.86
C ASN A 156 28.87 -2.61 -3.83
N SER A 157 28.96 -1.92 -2.70
CA SER A 157 28.50 -0.53 -2.48
C SER A 157 29.10 0.52 -3.43
N ARG A 158 30.20 0.22 -4.13
CA ARG A 158 30.79 1.11 -5.16
C ARG A 158 30.31 0.83 -6.59
N ARG A 159 29.53 -0.23 -6.81
CA ARG A 159 29.02 -0.68 -8.12
C ARG A 159 27.52 -0.44 -8.31
N ILE A 160 26.86 0.13 -7.30
CA ILE A 160 25.42 0.36 -7.23
C ILE A 160 25.19 1.85 -7.04
#